data_AF-A0AAU1EYA4-F1
#
_entry.id   AF-A0AAU1EYA4-F1
#
_cell.length_a   1.000
_cell.length_b   1.000
_cell.length_c   1.000
_cell.angle_alpha   90.00
_cell.angle_beta   90.00
_cell.angle_gamma   90.00
#
_symmetry.space_group_name_H-M   'P 1'
#
loop_
_entity.id
_entity.type
_entity.pdbx_description
1 polymer ?
#
loop_
_entity_poly.entity_id
_entity_poly.type
_entity_poly.pdbx_seq_one_letter_code
_entity_poly.pdbx_strand_id
1 'polypeptide(L)'
;MLEATIERPPWLLRVRRSASEAPVGAGIFVGERHIVTCAHVVMAEAGPTPLVDTVYVEFQHAEPHQSIPARVVEGGWHPDPNDGTGDVAVLELQLPPPQDAMPAPLCSTEVGVWDHRFRAYGYPRGHEETGVPSRGVVIGAAGVERLQLQSDSALGFALERGFSGSPVWDVDLAAVIGMVVTRDRPRGDGGDPRTGYAIPVEVIGRYWTPWPLPINSRPPAVGPSGIGATEREHLNKLVRIHERSIQILEQQEARYAGSAPVHLLTQLEDERCRLSELRRRLGPEK
;
A
#
# COMPACT_ATOMS: atom_id res chain seq x y z
N MET A 1 -20.13 12.54 -5.08
CA MET A 1 -19.06 13.47 -4.66
C MET A 1 -17.84 12.68 -4.19
N LEU A 2 -17.94 11.78 -3.20
CA LEU A 2 -16.84 10.90 -2.76
C LEU A 2 -16.16 10.09 -3.90
N GLU A 3 -16.94 9.50 -4.82
CA GLU A 3 -16.37 8.70 -5.92
C GLU A 3 -15.46 9.52 -6.87
N ALA A 4 -15.80 10.78 -7.14
CA ALA A 4 -14.98 11.67 -7.97
C ALA A 4 -13.68 12.10 -7.24
N THR A 5 -13.72 12.18 -5.91
CA THR A 5 -12.57 12.50 -5.05
C THR A 5 -11.56 11.35 -5.00
N ILE A 6 -12.00 10.10 -5.23
CA ILE A 6 -11.13 8.91 -5.21
C ILE A 6 -10.34 8.77 -6.53
N GLU A 7 -10.90 9.21 -7.65
CA GLU A 7 -10.17 9.24 -8.93
C GLU A 7 -9.11 10.34 -8.99
N ARG A 8 -9.26 11.36 -8.13
CA ARG A 8 -8.36 12.51 -8.00
C ARG A 8 -8.05 12.76 -6.52
N PRO A 9 -7.28 11.87 -5.89
CA PRO A 9 -7.03 11.92 -4.44
C PRO A 9 -6.36 13.24 -4.02
N PRO A 10 -7.01 14.06 -3.16
CA PRO A 10 -6.46 15.34 -2.70
C PRO A 10 -5.31 15.20 -1.68
N TRP A 11 -4.98 13.96 -1.28
CA TRP A 11 -3.86 13.62 -0.41
C TRP A 11 -2.63 13.10 -1.16
N LEU A 12 -2.72 12.88 -2.47
CA LEU A 12 -1.61 12.33 -3.25
C LEU A 12 -0.60 13.43 -3.61
N LEU A 13 0.65 13.21 -3.21
CA LEU A 13 1.75 14.07 -3.59
C LEU A 13 2.70 13.38 -4.55
N ARG A 14 3.31 14.18 -5.44
CA ARG A 14 4.58 13.83 -6.10
C ARG A 14 5.75 14.44 -5.33
N VAL A 15 6.84 13.69 -5.20
CA VAL A 15 8.03 14.09 -4.43
C VAL A 15 9.22 14.22 -5.35
N ARG A 16 9.88 15.39 -5.32
CA ARG A 16 11.09 15.72 -6.09
C ARG A 16 12.24 16.00 -5.12
N ARG A 17 13.47 15.55 -5.44
CA ARG A 17 14.66 15.84 -4.61
C ARG A 17 15.16 17.27 -4.81
N SER A 18 14.95 17.84 -5.99
CA SER A 18 15.18 19.26 -6.28
C SER A 18 13.99 19.84 -7.05
N ALA A 19 13.82 21.17 -6.99
CA ALA A 19 12.69 21.85 -7.62
C ALA A 19 12.63 21.67 -9.15
N SER A 20 13.76 21.39 -9.79
CA SER A 20 13.89 21.24 -11.25
C SER A 20 13.89 19.78 -11.72
N GLU A 21 13.99 18.82 -10.80
CA GLU A 21 14.02 17.40 -11.15
C GLU A 21 12.62 16.82 -11.30
N ALA A 22 12.52 15.76 -12.10
CA ALA A 22 11.31 14.96 -12.20
C ALA A 22 11.00 14.28 -10.85
N PRO A 23 9.72 13.95 -10.58
CA PRO A 23 9.36 13.18 -9.39
C PRO A 23 10.13 11.86 -9.30
N VAL A 24 10.62 11.56 -8.09
CA VAL A 24 11.34 10.32 -7.76
C VAL A 24 10.45 9.30 -7.05
N GLY A 25 9.27 9.73 -6.61
CA GLY A 25 8.30 8.93 -5.88
C GLY A 25 7.07 9.75 -5.52
N ALA A 26 6.24 9.20 -4.64
CA ALA A 26 5.01 9.80 -4.19
C ALA A 26 4.99 10.02 -2.67
N GLY A 27 3.95 10.67 -2.17
CA GLY A 27 3.71 10.84 -0.75
C GLY A 27 2.23 10.87 -0.42
N ILE A 28 1.93 10.73 0.86
CA ILE A 28 0.58 10.71 1.43
C ILE A 28 0.46 11.88 2.39
N PHE A 29 -0.44 12.83 2.12
CA PHE A 29 -0.73 13.93 3.02
C PHE A 29 -1.49 13.42 4.25
N VAL A 30 -0.96 13.71 5.44
CA VAL A 30 -1.52 13.31 6.74
C VAL A 30 -1.53 14.49 7.71
N GLY A 31 -2.60 14.63 8.49
CA GLY A 31 -2.76 15.75 9.42
C GLY A 31 -2.82 17.10 8.70
N GLU A 32 -2.28 18.15 9.31
CA GLU A 32 -2.39 19.52 8.76
C GLU A 32 -1.22 19.91 7.85
N ARG A 33 -0.03 19.34 8.08
CA ARG A 33 1.21 19.73 7.38
C ARG A 33 2.16 18.56 7.09
N HIS A 34 1.78 17.34 7.46
CA HIS A 34 2.69 16.20 7.42
C HIS A 34 2.49 15.36 6.17
N ILE A 35 3.57 14.75 5.71
CA ILE A 35 3.57 13.84 4.57
C ILE A 35 4.31 12.59 4.97
N VAL A 36 3.76 11.44 4.61
CA VAL A 36 4.44 10.16 4.75
C VAL A 36 4.91 9.73 3.36
N THR A 37 6.16 9.30 3.27
CA THR A 37 6.76 8.72 2.06
C THR A 37 7.77 7.64 2.42
N CYS A 38 8.36 6.99 1.43
CA CYS A 38 9.44 6.04 1.65
C CYS A 38 10.73 6.77 2.03
N ALA A 39 11.49 6.20 2.97
CA ALA A 39 12.76 6.78 3.40
C ALA A 39 13.76 6.93 2.25
N HIS A 40 13.81 5.98 1.32
CA HIS A 40 14.71 6.04 0.16
C HIS A 40 14.35 7.10 -0.88
N VAL A 41 13.09 7.59 -0.90
CA VAL A 41 12.66 8.65 -1.82
C VAL A 41 13.38 9.97 -1.49
N VAL A 42 13.62 10.21 -0.21
CA VAL A 42 14.27 11.44 0.31
C VAL A 42 15.78 11.29 0.54
N MET A 43 16.37 10.19 0.07
CA MET A 43 17.82 10.00 0.09
C MET A 43 18.50 10.62 -1.14
N ALA A 44 19.71 11.14 -0.95
CA ALA A 44 20.55 11.58 -2.07
C ALA A 44 21.13 10.38 -2.84
N GLU A 45 21.23 10.47 -4.18
CA GLU A 45 21.79 9.37 -4.99
C GLU A 45 23.31 9.22 -4.84
N ALA A 46 24.01 10.30 -4.46
CA ALA A 46 25.44 10.31 -4.20
C ALA A 46 25.79 11.41 -3.18
N GLY A 47 26.28 11.03 -2.00
CA GLY A 47 26.74 11.97 -0.99
C GLY A 47 27.07 11.30 0.36
N PRO A 48 27.91 11.93 1.21
CA PRO A 48 28.23 11.43 2.55
C PRO A 48 27.08 11.62 3.55
N THR A 49 26.13 12.50 3.25
CA THR A 49 24.88 12.69 3.99
C THR A 49 23.78 11.87 3.33
N PRO A 50 23.10 10.97 4.06
CA PRO A 50 22.11 10.08 3.47
C PRO A 50 20.83 10.80 3.05
N LEU A 51 20.57 12.00 3.58
CA LEU A 51 19.35 12.77 3.37
C LEU A 51 19.58 14.00 2.49
N VAL A 52 18.58 14.33 1.68
CA VAL A 52 18.49 15.64 1.02
C VAL A 52 17.97 16.67 2.04
N ASP A 53 18.62 17.82 2.15
CA ASP A 53 18.23 18.86 3.13
C ASP A 53 16.78 19.35 2.96
N THR A 54 16.30 19.40 1.72
CA THR A 54 14.96 19.84 1.36
C THR A 54 14.50 19.09 0.13
N VAL A 55 13.29 18.54 0.20
CA VAL A 55 12.58 17.99 -0.95
C VAL A 55 11.45 18.92 -1.35
N TYR A 56 10.94 18.77 -2.56
CA TYR A 56 9.86 19.58 -3.10
C TYR A 56 8.67 18.68 -3.39
N VAL A 57 7.48 19.10 -2.98
CA VAL A 57 6.26 18.31 -3.13
C VAL A 57 5.17 19.10 -3.81
N GLU A 58 4.35 18.40 -4.59
CA GLU A 58 3.20 18.97 -5.29
C GLU A 58 1.99 18.05 -5.12
N PHE A 59 0.81 18.63 -4.88
CA PHE A 59 -0.44 17.89 -4.81
C PHE A 59 -0.91 17.60 -6.24
N GLN A 60 -0.92 16.33 -6.62
CA GLN A 60 -1.12 15.90 -8.02
C GLN A 60 -2.43 16.39 -8.63
N HIS A 61 -3.46 16.53 -7.80
CA HIS A 61 -4.83 16.81 -8.23
C HIS A 61 -5.41 18.10 -7.64
N ALA A 62 -4.58 18.89 -6.96
CA ALA A 62 -4.97 20.21 -6.51
C ALA A 62 -4.98 21.22 -7.67
N GLU A 63 -5.63 22.36 -7.46
CA GLU A 63 -5.49 23.52 -8.34
C GLU A 63 -4.01 23.91 -8.53
N PRO A 64 -3.61 24.42 -9.71
CA PRO A 64 -2.21 24.73 -10.00
C PRO A 64 -1.56 25.59 -8.93
N HIS A 65 -0.47 25.08 -8.35
CA HIS A 65 0.28 25.73 -7.29
C HIS A 65 1.78 25.52 -7.48
N GLN A 66 2.59 26.32 -6.78
CA GLN A 66 4.04 26.15 -6.81
C GLN A 66 4.46 24.92 -5.98
N SER A 67 5.54 24.26 -6.40
CA SER A 67 6.24 23.27 -5.58
C SER A 67 6.47 23.77 -4.15
N ILE A 68 6.07 22.97 -3.18
CA ILE A 68 6.18 23.32 -1.76
C ILE A 68 7.43 22.65 -1.20
N PRO A 69 8.38 23.41 -0.60
CA PRO A 69 9.50 22.79 0.10
C PRO A 69 9.00 22.02 1.33
N ALA A 70 9.57 20.84 1.56
CA ALA A 70 9.30 20.00 2.71
C ALA A 70 10.60 19.45 3.29
N ARG A 71 10.62 19.20 4.60
CA ARG A 71 11.80 18.70 5.32
C ARG A 71 11.42 17.50 6.16
N VAL A 72 12.34 16.55 6.29
CA VAL A 72 12.22 15.44 7.24
C VAL A 72 12.11 16.03 8.66
N VAL A 73 11.09 15.61 9.40
CA VAL A 73 10.91 16.02 10.80
C VAL A 73 11.93 15.32 11.70
N GLU A 74 12.22 15.91 12.86
CA GLU A 74 13.09 15.28 13.84
C GLU A 74 12.57 13.88 14.24
N GLY A 75 13.46 12.89 14.20
CA GLY A 75 13.13 11.50 14.48
C GLY A 75 12.18 10.85 13.48
N GLY A 76 11.92 11.46 12.31
CA GLY A 76 10.96 10.98 11.32
C GLY A 76 11.58 10.21 10.15
N TRP A 77 12.84 9.79 10.20
CA TRP A 77 13.51 9.06 9.12
C TRP A 77 14.01 7.70 9.59
N HIS A 78 13.45 6.64 8.98
CA HIS A 78 13.68 5.25 9.33
C HIS A 78 13.96 4.45 8.05
N PRO A 79 15.21 4.42 7.56
CA PRO A 79 15.58 3.64 6.39
C PRO A 79 15.40 2.13 6.65
N ASP A 80 15.19 1.37 5.58
CA ASP A 80 15.14 -0.10 5.64
C ASP A 80 16.55 -0.66 5.91
N PRO A 81 16.77 -1.40 7.02
CA PRO A 81 18.06 -2.00 7.33
C PRO A 81 18.35 -3.28 6.53
N ASN A 82 17.51 -3.61 5.54
CA ASN A 82 17.50 -4.82 4.71
C ASN A 82 16.90 -6.07 5.34
N ASP A 83 16.02 -5.92 6.33
CA ASP A 83 15.27 -7.01 6.96
C ASP A 83 13.76 -6.97 6.66
N GLY A 84 13.30 -6.00 5.87
CA GLY A 84 11.89 -5.82 5.54
C GLY A 84 11.10 -5.02 6.57
N THR A 85 11.77 -4.40 7.53
CA THR A 85 11.21 -3.36 8.42
C THR A 85 11.56 -1.95 7.91
N GLY A 86 10.86 -0.94 8.40
CA GLY A 86 11.18 0.46 8.10
C GLY A 86 10.91 0.85 6.65
N ASP A 87 11.76 1.72 6.09
CA ASP A 87 11.55 2.51 4.87
C ASP A 87 10.50 3.63 5.00
N VAL A 88 10.45 4.30 6.15
CA VAL A 88 9.47 5.36 6.45
C VAL A 88 10.17 6.70 6.61
N ALA A 89 9.67 7.72 5.93
CA ALA A 89 10.00 9.12 6.18
C ALA A 89 8.73 9.94 6.44
N VAL A 90 8.78 10.79 7.46
CA VAL A 90 7.78 11.83 7.72
C VAL A 90 8.38 13.19 7.38
N LEU A 91 7.68 13.94 6.55
CA LEU A 91 8.05 15.28 6.14
C LEU A 91 7.05 16.29 6.70
N GLU A 92 7.52 17.50 6.97
CA GLU A 92 6.68 18.67 7.24
C GLU A 92 6.79 19.68 6.08
N LEU A 93 5.64 20.06 5.54
CA LEU A 93 5.50 21.15 4.58
C LEU A 93 6.01 22.46 5.19
N GLN A 94 6.88 23.18 4.47
CA GLN A 94 7.41 24.46 4.94
C GLN A 94 6.49 25.65 4.61
N LEU A 95 5.50 25.46 3.74
CA LEU A 95 4.42 26.41 3.45
C LEU A 95 3.05 25.73 3.67
N PRO A 96 1.96 26.49 3.82
CA PRO A 96 0.61 25.92 3.89
C PRO A 96 0.28 25.09 2.64
N PRO A 97 -0.49 24.00 2.77
CA PRO A 97 -0.98 23.25 1.61
C PRO A 97 -2.02 24.07 0.81
N PRO A 98 -2.29 23.70 -0.45
CA PRO A 98 -3.41 24.24 -1.22
C PRO A 98 -4.75 24.06 -0.50
N GLN A 99 -5.74 24.92 -0.80
CA GLN A 99 -7.03 24.93 -0.10
C GLN A 99 -7.85 23.65 -0.30
N ASP A 100 -7.68 22.99 -1.43
CA ASP A 100 -8.35 21.75 -1.84
C ASP A 100 -7.56 20.48 -1.46
N ALA A 101 -6.38 20.63 -0.85
CA ALA A 101 -5.68 19.51 -0.24
C ALA A 101 -6.43 19.01 1.00
N MET A 102 -6.58 17.69 1.11
CA MET A 102 -7.23 17.06 2.24
C MET A 102 -6.42 15.86 2.71
N PRO A 103 -6.31 15.62 4.03
CA PRO A 103 -5.55 14.49 4.55
C PRO A 103 -6.20 13.16 4.14
N ALA A 104 -5.38 12.13 3.95
CA ALA A 104 -5.86 10.81 3.59
C ALA A 104 -6.75 10.22 4.71
N PRO A 105 -7.92 9.65 4.38
CA PRO A 105 -8.65 8.83 5.34
C PRO A 105 -7.88 7.53 5.56
N LEU A 106 -7.42 7.30 6.79
CA LEU A 106 -6.60 6.13 7.13
C LEU A 106 -7.45 5.04 7.79
N CYS A 107 -7.24 3.79 7.40
CA CYS A 107 -7.89 2.64 8.01
C CYS A 107 -6.88 1.51 8.26
N SER A 108 -6.91 0.95 9.47
CA SER A 108 -6.03 -0.16 9.85
C SER A 108 -6.39 -1.44 9.11
N THR A 109 -5.38 -2.26 8.81
CA THR A 109 -5.54 -3.58 8.17
C THR A 109 -5.72 -4.74 9.15
N GLU A 110 -5.68 -4.48 10.47
CA GLU A 110 -5.84 -5.50 11.51
C GLU A 110 -7.20 -6.24 11.44
N VAL A 111 -8.20 -5.61 10.82
CA VAL A 111 -9.53 -6.23 10.57
C VAL A 111 -9.53 -7.26 9.43
N GLY A 112 -8.39 -7.44 8.76
CA GLY A 112 -8.22 -8.31 7.61
C GLY A 112 -8.60 -7.62 6.29
N VAL A 113 -7.69 -7.68 5.31
CA VAL A 113 -7.82 -7.05 3.98
C VAL A 113 -7.50 -8.02 2.85
N TRP A 114 -7.58 -9.32 3.09
CA TRP A 114 -7.32 -10.33 2.05
C TRP A 114 -8.29 -10.17 0.88
N ASP A 115 -7.73 -10.26 -0.32
CA ASP A 115 -8.41 -10.16 -1.61
C ASP A 115 -9.18 -8.86 -1.86
N HIS A 116 -9.08 -7.88 -0.95
CA HIS A 116 -9.59 -6.55 -1.17
C HIS A 116 -8.94 -5.95 -2.41
N ARG A 117 -9.72 -5.15 -3.15
CA ARG A 117 -9.22 -4.48 -4.35
C ARG A 117 -8.48 -3.22 -3.94
N PHE A 118 -7.28 -3.04 -4.48
CA PHE A 118 -6.52 -1.81 -4.25
C PHE A 118 -6.37 -0.98 -5.53
N ARG A 119 -6.15 0.32 -5.33
CA ARG A 119 -5.65 1.26 -6.34
C ARG A 119 -4.43 1.99 -5.78
N ALA A 120 -3.48 2.29 -6.66
CA ALA A 120 -2.33 3.13 -6.38
C ALA A 120 -2.07 4.05 -7.58
N TYR A 121 -1.36 5.15 -7.37
CA TYR A 121 -0.97 6.07 -8.42
C TYR A 121 0.49 6.45 -8.21
N GLY A 122 1.32 6.34 -9.24
CA GLY A 122 2.76 6.55 -9.13
C GLY A 122 3.35 7.19 -10.39
N TYR A 123 4.66 7.42 -10.35
CA TYR A 123 5.41 8.20 -11.34
C TYR A 123 6.57 7.37 -11.92
N PRO A 124 6.29 6.23 -12.58
CA PRO A 124 7.33 5.38 -13.13
C PRO A 124 8.03 6.03 -14.32
N ARG A 125 9.16 5.43 -14.72
CA ARG A 125 9.96 5.92 -15.84
C ARG A 125 9.14 6.05 -17.13
N GLY A 126 9.25 7.19 -17.81
CA GLY A 126 8.45 7.54 -19.00
C GLY A 126 7.09 8.18 -18.68
N HIS A 127 6.71 8.24 -17.40
CA HIS A 127 5.49 8.84 -16.89
C HIS A 127 5.75 9.70 -15.64
N GLU A 128 6.96 10.23 -15.50
CA GLU A 128 7.39 10.92 -14.28
C GLU A 128 6.57 12.19 -14.01
N GLU A 129 6.16 12.92 -15.05
CA GLU A 129 5.40 14.17 -14.90
C GLU A 129 3.89 13.95 -14.79
N THR A 130 3.33 13.01 -15.55
CA THR A 130 1.88 12.78 -15.55
C THR A 130 1.45 11.79 -14.49
N GLY A 131 2.29 10.80 -14.18
CA GLY A 131 1.94 9.62 -13.40
C GLY A 131 0.98 8.68 -14.11
N VAL A 132 0.77 7.50 -13.51
CA VAL A 132 -0.13 6.46 -14.01
C VAL A 132 -0.80 5.71 -12.86
N PRO A 133 -2.08 5.30 -13.03
CA PRO A 133 -2.75 4.45 -12.06
C PRO A 133 -2.30 2.99 -12.18
N SER A 134 -2.28 2.28 -11.06
CA SER A 134 -2.18 0.82 -10.97
C SER A 134 -3.29 0.28 -10.07
N ARG A 135 -3.70 -0.97 -10.31
CA ARG A 135 -4.74 -1.65 -9.52
C ARG A 135 -4.44 -3.13 -9.39
N GLY A 136 -5.03 -3.76 -8.39
CA GLY A 136 -4.84 -5.18 -8.15
C GLY A 136 -5.63 -5.70 -6.96
N VAL A 137 -5.09 -6.75 -6.35
CA VAL A 137 -5.61 -7.35 -5.12
C VAL A 137 -4.55 -7.32 -4.02
N VAL A 138 -5.01 -7.15 -2.78
CA VAL A 138 -4.17 -7.35 -1.60
C VAL A 138 -4.12 -8.85 -1.31
N ILE A 139 -2.93 -9.43 -1.36
CA ILE A 139 -2.75 -10.87 -1.05
C ILE A 139 -2.76 -11.10 0.47
N GLY A 140 -2.24 -10.13 1.23
CA GLY A 140 -2.23 -10.17 2.69
C GLY A 140 -0.90 -9.81 3.32
N ALA A 141 -0.78 -10.04 4.61
CA ALA A 141 0.47 -9.85 5.35
C ALA A 141 1.61 -10.68 4.72
N ALA A 142 2.78 -10.07 4.62
CA ALA A 142 4.01 -10.68 4.13
C ALA A 142 5.20 -10.19 4.97
N GLY A 143 5.99 -11.11 5.51
CA GLY A 143 7.08 -10.75 6.42
C GLY A 143 6.57 -10.08 7.71
N VAL A 144 7.38 -9.19 8.29
CA VAL A 144 7.10 -8.57 9.60
C VAL A 144 6.18 -7.35 9.47
N GLU A 145 6.45 -6.48 8.49
CA GLU A 145 5.86 -5.14 8.40
C GLU A 145 5.33 -4.79 6.99
N ARG A 146 5.00 -5.81 6.19
CA ARG A 146 4.55 -5.60 4.81
C ARG A 146 3.20 -6.26 4.53
N LEU A 147 2.48 -5.68 3.59
CA LEU A 147 1.39 -6.29 2.85
C LEU A 147 1.90 -6.63 1.45
N GLN A 148 1.65 -7.83 0.99
CA GLN A 148 1.85 -8.20 -0.40
C GLN A 148 0.67 -7.73 -1.24
N LEU A 149 1.00 -7.08 -2.35
CA LEU A 149 0.09 -6.61 -3.37
C LEU A 149 0.36 -7.38 -4.66
N GLN A 150 -0.69 -7.74 -5.38
CA GLN A 150 -0.59 -8.35 -6.70
C GLN A 150 -1.32 -7.46 -7.69
N SER A 151 -0.58 -6.84 -8.62
CA SER A 151 -1.20 -6.04 -9.68
C SER A 151 -1.94 -6.92 -10.69
N ASP A 152 -3.03 -6.40 -11.25
CA ASP A 152 -3.86 -7.12 -12.25
C ASP A 152 -3.12 -7.39 -13.57
N SER A 153 -1.97 -6.76 -13.78
CA SER A 153 -1.49 -6.46 -15.11
C SER A 153 -0.56 -7.54 -15.68
N ALA A 154 -0.96 -8.12 -16.81
CA ALA A 154 -0.03 -8.58 -17.84
C ALA A 154 0.32 -7.46 -18.87
N LEU A 155 -0.32 -6.28 -18.81
CA LEU A 155 -0.29 -5.21 -19.83
C LEU A 155 -0.35 -3.76 -19.28
N GLY A 156 -0.37 -3.56 -17.96
CA GLY A 156 -0.35 -2.26 -17.26
C GLY A 156 0.93 -2.06 -16.44
N PHE A 157 1.02 -0.97 -15.67
CA PHE A 157 2.20 -0.68 -14.85
C PHE A 157 2.21 -1.53 -13.58
N ALA A 158 3.28 -2.29 -13.40
CA ALA A 158 3.63 -2.92 -12.14
C ALA A 158 3.89 -1.84 -11.06
N LEU A 159 3.85 -2.25 -9.79
CA LEU A 159 4.31 -1.42 -8.69
C LEU A 159 5.84 -1.37 -8.72
N GLU A 160 6.37 -0.56 -9.63
CA GLU A 160 7.81 -0.39 -9.88
C GLU A 160 8.32 0.96 -9.34
N ARG A 161 9.64 1.19 -9.49
CA ARG A 161 10.30 2.45 -9.10
C ARG A 161 9.48 3.66 -9.61
N GLY A 162 9.18 4.59 -8.72
CA GLY A 162 8.27 5.72 -8.95
C GLY A 162 6.89 5.57 -8.27
N PHE A 163 6.50 4.35 -7.87
CA PHE A 163 5.35 4.12 -6.97
C PHE A 163 5.74 4.14 -5.48
N SER A 164 7.02 4.15 -5.13
CA SER A 164 7.44 4.24 -3.73
C SER A 164 6.86 5.49 -3.08
N GLY A 165 6.23 5.32 -1.92
CA GLY A 165 5.56 6.38 -1.19
C GLY A 165 4.09 6.61 -1.59
N SER A 166 3.58 5.90 -2.61
CA SER A 166 2.19 6.06 -3.06
C SER A 166 1.20 5.48 -2.04
N PRO A 167 0.03 6.12 -1.85
CA PRO A 167 -1.03 5.54 -1.04
C PRO A 167 -1.59 4.27 -1.69
N VAL A 168 -1.80 3.24 -0.87
CA VAL A 168 -2.60 2.07 -1.22
C VAL A 168 -4.04 2.35 -0.80
N TRP A 169 -4.87 2.70 -1.78
CA TRP A 169 -6.31 2.89 -1.58
C TRP A 169 -7.02 1.54 -1.61
N ASP A 170 -7.67 1.16 -0.52
CA ASP A 170 -8.57 0.01 -0.45
C ASP A 170 -9.97 0.43 -0.89
N VAL A 171 -10.48 -0.23 -1.93
CA VAL A 171 -11.79 0.07 -2.53
C VAL A 171 -12.94 -0.30 -1.59
N ASP A 172 -12.77 -1.35 -0.80
CA ASP A 172 -13.82 -1.93 0.04
C ASP A 172 -13.94 -1.17 1.37
N LEU A 173 -12.81 -0.72 1.92
CA LEU A 173 -12.75 0.12 3.12
C LEU A 173 -12.90 1.62 2.82
N ALA A 174 -12.82 2.01 1.55
CA ALA A 174 -12.81 3.40 1.10
C ALA A 174 -11.82 4.27 1.90
N ALA A 175 -10.60 3.76 2.06
CA ALA A 175 -9.55 4.38 2.84
C ALA A 175 -8.16 4.00 2.34
N VAL A 176 -7.16 4.81 2.70
CA VAL A 176 -5.76 4.45 2.57
C VAL A 176 -5.39 3.47 3.68
N ILE A 177 -4.91 2.29 3.28
CA ILE A 177 -4.55 1.19 4.19
C ILE A 177 -3.04 1.02 4.33
N GLY A 178 -2.26 1.66 3.47
CA GLY A 178 -0.81 1.58 3.51
C GLY A 178 -0.12 2.46 2.50
N MET A 179 1.21 2.32 2.44
CA MET A 179 2.10 3.03 1.54
C MET A 179 2.92 2.04 0.73
N VAL A 180 2.92 2.16 -0.59
CA VAL A 180 3.70 1.29 -1.49
C VAL A 180 5.19 1.45 -1.22
N VAL A 181 5.89 0.33 -1.09
CA VAL A 181 7.36 0.25 -1.02
C VAL A 181 7.83 -0.60 -2.18
N THR A 182 8.51 0.04 -3.12
CA THR A 182 9.19 -0.69 -4.21
C THR A 182 10.66 -0.80 -3.85
N ARG A 183 11.18 -2.03 -3.88
CA ARG A 183 12.62 -2.29 -3.84
C ARG A 183 13.08 -2.48 -5.28
N ASP A 184 14.26 -1.97 -5.61
CA ASP A 184 14.98 -2.39 -6.80
C ASP A 184 15.34 -3.87 -6.63
N ARG A 185 14.42 -4.79 -6.94
CA ARG A 185 14.79 -6.18 -7.18
C ARG A 185 15.62 -6.18 -8.46
N PRO A 186 16.84 -6.72 -8.47
CA PRO A 186 17.57 -6.94 -9.70
C PRO A 186 16.65 -7.70 -10.65
N ARG A 187 16.34 -7.12 -11.81
CA ARG A 187 15.63 -7.83 -12.89
C ARG A 187 16.41 -9.12 -13.17
N GLY A 188 15.89 -10.26 -12.72
CA GLY A 188 16.58 -11.55 -12.84
C GLY A 188 16.34 -12.57 -11.74
N ASP A 189 15.71 -12.22 -10.62
CA ASP A 189 15.40 -13.16 -9.52
C ASP A 189 14.20 -14.09 -9.80
N GLY A 190 13.55 -13.97 -10.96
CA GLY A 190 12.45 -14.85 -11.37
C GLY A 190 11.13 -14.61 -10.62
N GLY A 191 11.03 -13.54 -9.82
CA GLY A 191 9.78 -13.13 -9.18
C GLY A 191 8.74 -12.62 -10.19
N ASP A 192 7.45 -12.81 -9.87
CA ASP A 192 6.37 -12.26 -10.69
C ASP A 192 6.42 -10.72 -10.65
N PRO A 193 6.62 -10.03 -11.78
CA PRO A 193 6.75 -8.56 -11.85
C PRO A 193 5.51 -7.82 -11.35
N ARG A 194 4.39 -8.51 -11.17
CA ARG A 194 3.16 -7.96 -10.61
C ARG A 194 3.15 -7.90 -9.09
N THR A 195 4.10 -8.56 -8.43
CA THR A 195 4.21 -8.57 -6.97
C THR A 195 4.82 -7.26 -6.49
N GLY A 196 4.08 -6.54 -5.64
CA GLY A 196 4.56 -5.36 -4.92
C GLY A 196 4.32 -5.49 -3.43
N TYR A 197 4.82 -4.53 -2.66
CA TYR A 197 4.64 -4.50 -1.22
C TYR A 197 4.18 -3.13 -0.75
N ALA A 198 3.55 -3.09 0.42
CA ALA A 198 3.20 -1.87 1.10
C ALA A 198 3.41 -1.99 2.61
N ILE A 199 3.65 -0.86 3.28
CA ILE A 199 3.67 -0.77 4.74
C ILE A 199 2.27 -0.41 5.21
N PRO A 200 1.62 -1.20 6.09
CA PRO A 200 0.33 -0.83 6.68
C PRO A 200 0.38 0.51 7.42
N VAL A 201 -0.71 1.28 7.41
CA VAL A 201 -0.78 2.58 8.10
C VAL A 201 -0.53 2.48 9.61
N GLU A 202 -0.99 1.40 10.25
CA GLU A 202 -0.74 1.13 11.67
C GLU A 202 0.72 0.83 11.99
N VAL A 203 1.49 0.34 11.01
CA VAL A 203 2.93 0.12 11.14
C VAL A 203 3.67 1.43 10.94
N ILE A 204 3.30 2.22 9.92
CA ILE A 204 3.85 3.57 9.69
C ILE A 204 3.69 4.44 10.95
N GLY A 205 2.53 4.39 11.59
CA GLY A 205 2.25 5.14 12.83
C GLY A 205 3.13 4.77 14.03
N ARG A 206 3.85 3.64 14.00
CA ARG A 206 4.80 3.23 15.06
C ARG A 206 6.15 3.91 14.93
N TYR A 207 6.50 4.38 13.73
CA TYR A 207 7.81 4.95 13.45
C TYR A 207 7.95 6.39 13.95
N TRP A 208 6.88 7.17 13.93
CA TRP A 208 6.95 8.58 14.30
C TRP A 208 5.81 9.01 15.23
N THR A 209 6.17 9.56 16.38
CA THR A 209 5.26 10.06 17.41
C THR A 209 5.58 11.54 17.69
N PRO A 210 4.60 12.46 17.70
CA PRO A 210 3.15 12.23 17.69
C PRO A 210 2.55 12.03 16.29
N TRP A 211 1.85 10.90 16.10
CA TRP A 211 1.16 10.62 14.85
C TRP A 211 -0.05 11.57 14.67
N PRO A 212 -0.22 12.24 13.51
CA PRO A 212 -1.08 13.42 13.41
C PRO A 212 -2.55 13.12 13.10
N LEU A 213 -2.95 11.86 12.92
CA LEU A 213 -4.33 11.47 12.60
C LEU A 213 -4.78 10.21 13.35
N PRO A 214 -6.06 10.08 13.72
CA PRO A 214 -6.59 8.79 14.14
C PRO A 214 -6.47 7.80 12.97
N ILE A 215 -5.90 6.63 13.24
CA ILE A 215 -6.02 5.48 12.35
C ILE A 215 -7.34 4.82 12.70
N ASN A 216 -8.32 4.90 11.81
CA ASN A 216 -9.61 4.29 12.07
C ASN A 216 -9.41 2.78 12.14
N SER A 217 -9.76 2.18 13.27
CA SER A 217 -10.28 0.83 13.25
C SER A 217 -11.69 0.95 12.67
N ARG A 218 -12.10 0.04 11.78
CA ARG A 218 -13.49 -0.02 11.30
C ARG A 218 -14.45 0.22 12.48
N PRO A 219 -15.54 0.99 12.36
CA PRO A 219 -16.56 0.99 13.40
C PRO A 219 -16.94 -0.46 13.69
N PRO A 220 -17.20 -0.83 14.97
CA PRO A 220 -17.61 -2.20 15.29
C PRO A 220 -18.74 -2.58 14.33
N ALA A 221 -18.62 -3.76 13.73
CA ALA A 221 -19.69 -4.31 12.92
C ALA A 221 -21.00 -4.09 13.68
N VAL A 222 -21.94 -3.38 13.07
CA VAL A 222 -23.30 -3.27 13.62
C VAL A 222 -23.75 -4.70 13.87
N GLY A 223 -23.88 -5.07 15.14
CA GLY A 223 -24.36 -6.38 15.54
C GLY A 223 -25.79 -6.63 15.03
N PRO A 224 -26.28 -7.86 15.24
CA PRO A 224 -26.62 -8.79 14.18
C PRO A 224 -27.72 -8.24 13.24
N SER A 225 -27.32 -7.64 12.13
CA SER A 225 -28.14 -7.66 10.91
C SER A 225 -27.37 -8.49 9.89
N GLY A 226 -28.00 -9.56 9.39
CA GLY A 226 -27.35 -10.58 8.57
C GLY A 226 -26.50 -10.01 7.43
N ILE A 227 -25.48 -10.78 7.03
CA ILE A 227 -24.57 -10.48 5.92
C ILE A 227 -25.39 -9.99 4.73
N GLY A 228 -25.15 -8.76 4.30
CA GLY A 228 -25.85 -8.17 3.15
C GLY A 228 -25.61 -9.00 1.89
N ALA A 229 -26.53 -8.99 0.93
CA ALA A 229 -26.45 -9.82 -0.28
C ALA A 229 -25.11 -9.63 -1.03
N THR A 230 -24.64 -8.38 -1.14
CA THR A 230 -23.36 -8.04 -1.79
C THR A 230 -22.15 -8.55 -1.00
N GLU A 231 -22.16 -8.47 0.33
CA GLU A 231 -21.09 -9.00 1.18
C GLU A 231 -21.07 -10.53 1.15
N ARG A 232 -22.24 -11.18 1.12
CA ARG A 232 -22.36 -12.64 0.99
C ARG A 232 -21.88 -13.11 -0.38
N GLU A 233 -22.21 -12.38 -1.45
CA GLU A 233 -21.71 -12.66 -2.79
C GLU A 233 -20.18 -12.53 -2.87
N HIS A 234 -19.62 -11.48 -2.26
CA HIS A 234 -18.18 -11.28 -2.16
C HIS A 234 -17.50 -12.41 -1.36
N LEU A 235 -17.99 -12.74 -0.17
CA LEU A 235 -17.46 -13.84 0.65
C LEU A 235 -17.54 -15.20 -0.09
N ASN A 236 -18.64 -15.46 -0.79
CA ASN A 236 -18.79 -16.65 -1.64
C ASN A 236 -17.81 -16.67 -2.83
N LYS A 237 -17.42 -15.50 -3.33
CA LYS A 237 -16.36 -15.39 -4.35
C LYS A 237 -15.00 -15.71 -3.75
N LEU A 238 -14.69 -15.21 -2.55
CA LEU A 238 -13.43 -15.51 -1.85
C LEU A 238 -13.31 -16.99 -1.49
N VAL A 239 -14.38 -17.61 -0.98
CA VAL A 239 -14.44 -19.06 -0.73
C VAL A 239 -14.05 -19.85 -1.97
N ARG A 240 -14.65 -19.51 -3.13
CA ARG A 240 -14.33 -20.18 -4.40
C ARG A 240 -12.88 -20.00 -4.84
N ILE A 241 -12.28 -18.86 -4.53
CA ILE A 241 -10.86 -18.58 -4.84
C ILE A 241 -9.97 -19.46 -3.97
N HIS A 242 -10.13 -19.44 -2.65
CA HIS A 242 -9.31 -20.24 -1.74
C HIS A 242 -9.51 -21.75 -1.93
N GLU A 243 -10.73 -22.21 -2.21
CA GLU A 243 -10.98 -23.61 -2.57
C GLU A 243 -10.19 -24.02 -3.82
N ARG A 244 -10.12 -23.15 -4.83
CA ARG A 244 -9.35 -23.40 -6.04
C ARG A 244 -7.84 -23.37 -5.76
N SER A 245 -7.36 -22.45 -4.93
CA SER A 245 -5.95 -22.39 -4.51
C SER A 245 -5.54 -23.66 -3.77
N ILE A 246 -6.35 -24.12 -2.81
CA ILE A 246 -6.13 -25.38 -2.08
C ILE A 246 -6.07 -26.54 -3.07
N GLN A 247 -7.02 -26.66 -4.00
CA GLN A 247 -6.99 -27.73 -5.01
C GLN A 247 -5.70 -27.75 -5.84
N ILE A 248 -5.21 -26.57 -6.25
CA ILE A 248 -3.97 -26.46 -7.01
C ILE A 248 -2.77 -26.87 -6.15
N LEU A 249 -2.71 -26.39 -4.90
CA LEU A 249 -1.63 -26.69 -3.97
C LEU A 249 -1.61 -28.18 -3.59
N GLU A 250 -2.77 -28.81 -3.38
CA GLU A 250 -2.88 -30.25 -3.15
C GLU A 250 -2.43 -31.07 -4.37
N GLN A 251 -2.76 -30.62 -5.59
CA GLN A 251 -2.25 -31.26 -6.80
C GLN A 251 -0.74 -31.12 -6.95
N GLN A 252 -0.17 -29.99 -6.53
CA GLN A 252 1.28 -29.78 -6.52
C GLN A 252 1.94 -30.67 -5.46
N GLU A 253 1.41 -30.70 -4.24
CA GLU A 253 1.89 -31.55 -3.14
C GLU A 253 1.90 -33.03 -3.54
N ALA A 254 0.83 -33.49 -4.20
CA ALA A 254 0.72 -34.87 -4.69
C ALA A 254 1.82 -35.24 -5.69
N ARG A 255 2.35 -34.27 -6.47
CA ARG A 255 3.47 -34.51 -7.41
C ARG A 255 4.80 -34.72 -6.67
N TYR A 256 4.92 -34.26 -5.44
CA TYR A 256 6.12 -34.44 -4.62
C TYR A 256 6.14 -35.76 -3.83
N ALA A 257 5.08 -36.57 -3.89
CA ALA A 257 5.03 -37.91 -3.29
C ALA A 257 5.54 -37.99 -1.83
N GLY A 258 5.27 -36.96 -1.01
CA GLY A 258 5.67 -36.89 0.40
C GLY A 258 6.97 -36.13 0.70
N SER A 259 7.66 -35.59 -0.32
CA SER A 259 8.82 -34.70 -0.15
C SER A 259 8.51 -33.25 -0.55
N ALA A 260 7.28 -32.79 -0.29
CA ALA A 260 6.86 -31.45 -0.63
C ALA A 260 7.73 -30.39 0.08
N PRO A 261 8.16 -29.32 -0.59
CA PRO A 261 8.88 -28.23 0.05
C PRO A 261 8.06 -27.60 1.18
N VAL A 262 8.72 -27.21 2.28
CA VAL A 262 8.06 -26.62 3.46
C VAL A 262 7.20 -25.41 3.10
N HIS A 263 7.67 -24.54 2.19
CA HIS A 263 6.89 -23.37 1.77
C HIS A 263 5.55 -23.74 1.11
N LEU A 264 5.47 -24.86 0.40
CA LEU A 264 4.23 -25.35 -0.22
C LEU A 264 3.24 -25.82 0.85
N LEU A 265 3.73 -26.51 1.88
CA LEU A 265 2.93 -26.99 3.00
C LEU A 265 2.41 -25.83 3.86
N THR A 266 3.26 -24.85 4.17
CA THR A 266 2.87 -23.63 4.89
C THR A 266 1.81 -22.85 4.11
N GLN A 267 1.99 -22.70 2.79
CA GLN A 267 1.01 -22.03 1.95
C GLN A 267 -0.34 -22.77 1.92
N LEU A 268 -0.33 -24.11 1.92
CA LEU A 268 -1.55 -24.92 1.99
C LEU A 268 -2.28 -24.74 3.33
N GLU A 269 -1.54 -24.73 4.44
CA GLU A 269 -2.08 -24.51 5.79
C GLU A 269 -2.68 -23.11 5.93
N ASP A 270 -2.00 -22.09 5.41
CA ASP A 270 -2.49 -20.71 5.38
C ASP A 270 -3.82 -20.66 4.63
N GLU A 271 -3.88 -21.15 3.38
CA GLU A 271 -5.09 -21.15 2.55
C GLU A 271 -6.26 -21.89 3.22
N ARG A 272 -5.99 -23.00 3.92
CA ARG A 272 -7.01 -23.73 4.71
C ARG A 272 -7.51 -22.91 5.89
N CYS A 273 -6.62 -22.21 6.59
CA CYS A 273 -6.97 -21.29 7.66
C CYS A 273 -7.88 -20.17 7.12
N ARG A 274 -7.52 -19.56 5.99
CA ARG A 274 -8.34 -18.50 5.34
C ARG A 274 -9.73 -19.00 4.96
N LEU A 275 -9.81 -20.17 4.34
CA LEU A 275 -11.09 -20.79 3.97
C LEU A 275 -11.98 -21.06 5.19
N SER A 276 -11.39 -21.51 6.30
CA SER A 276 -12.12 -21.77 7.54
C SER A 276 -12.72 -20.48 8.14
N GLU A 277 -11.98 -19.38 8.08
CA GLU A 277 -12.43 -18.08 8.57
C GLU A 277 -13.53 -17.47 7.70
N LEU A 278 -13.41 -17.56 6.37
CA LEU A 278 -14.44 -17.11 5.44
C LEU A 278 -15.75 -17.88 5.63
N ARG A 279 -15.67 -19.20 5.80
CA ARG A 279 -16.85 -20.03 6.11
C ARG A 279 -17.48 -19.68 7.45
N ARG A 280 -16.67 -19.38 8.47
CA ARG A 280 -17.16 -18.87 9.77
C ARG A 280 -17.90 -17.54 9.60
N ARG A 281 -17.38 -16.63 8.77
CA ARG A 281 -18.00 -15.33 8.48
C ARG A 281 -19.30 -15.45 7.69
N LEU A 282 -19.40 -16.38 6.73
CA LEU A 282 -20.63 -16.64 5.96
C LEU A 282 -21.80 -17.16 6.82
N GLY A 283 -21.48 -17.75 7.97
CA GLY A 283 -22.45 -18.41 8.83
C GLY A 283 -23.06 -19.65 8.18
N PRO A 284 -23.96 -20.36 8.87
CA PRO A 284 -24.69 -21.48 8.27
C PRO A 284 -25.51 -21.02 7.06
N GLU A 285 -25.55 -21.83 6.00
CA GLU A 285 -26.52 -21.64 4.92
C GLU A 285 -27.93 -21.77 5.51
N LYS A 286 -28.77 -20.73 5.33
CA LYS A 286 -30.19 -20.76 5.66
C LYS A 286 -30.99 -21.21 4.45
#